data_AF-A0A8T5UY17-F1
#
_entry.id   AF-A0A8T5UY17-F1
#
_cell.length_a   1.000
_cell.length_b   1.000
_cell.length_c   1.000
_cell.angle_alpha   90.00
_cell.angle_beta   90.00
_cell.angle_gamma   90.00
#
_symmetry.space_group_name_H-M   'P 1'
#
loop_
_entity.id
_entity.type
_entity.pdbx_description
1 polymer ?
#
loop_
_entity_poly.entity_id
_entity_poly.type
_entity_poly.pdbx_seq_one_letter_code
_entity_poly.pdbx_strand_id
1 'polypeptide(L)'
;MKDHNLEVELERIVNDLGKVDGVEGSLIIDGNGDILSQRILQDVDIGLFGPMAHVITSSSKRLLNSSNQGDIQRILVESENGKALFLHLGKVHFIVLMKNRANVGLIMVSSKRAAEKIVELTKDLEIVAEEKISITPEPLQAEPISDEPKEIISEKLEPEKIIADNLSEQSNDMGIDNEIISSDSQVEVQVETKSVKPDIPKEEIISEEHTAKEVEIDSDVKQGISIPVIKPPIAFPDIKKVVEIPENITERTDLILDIYEAIFRAMSIGASKIMGVAPARGLTQKFLPIEQCKKLLNGVNVKSNSTIDFTKIRENANNIPIEERESQYIEDFTRILDVVTDNYGKVMGYGAFRGMVRPEFKIITNSYGPVMKKLGITTKMHPEMAELFE
;
A
#
# COMPACT_ATOMS: atom_id res chain seq x y z
N MET A 1 -25.44 2.41 -23.00
CA MET A 1 -26.44 1.33 -23.16
C MET A 1 -25.84 -0.06 -22.89
N LYS A 2 -24.57 -0.33 -23.22
CA LYS A 2 -23.88 -1.54 -22.71
C LYS A 2 -23.78 -1.53 -21.18
N ASP A 3 -23.42 -0.39 -20.60
CA ASP A 3 -23.02 -0.27 -19.18
C ASP A 3 -24.17 -0.56 -18.20
N HIS A 4 -25.36 -0.02 -18.48
CA HIS A 4 -26.54 -0.27 -17.65
C HIS A 4 -27.01 -1.74 -17.67
N ASN A 5 -26.71 -2.49 -18.74
CA ASN A 5 -26.98 -3.93 -18.78
C ASN A 5 -25.96 -4.72 -17.94
N LEU A 6 -24.68 -4.32 -17.99
CA LEU A 6 -23.63 -4.89 -17.15
C LEU A 6 -23.93 -4.68 -15.66
N GLU A 7 -24.27 -3.46 -15.25
CA GLU A 7 -24.64 -3.11 -13.88
C GLU A 7 -25.76 -4.00 -13.33
N VAL A 8 -26.86 -4.14 -14.08
CA VAL A 8 -28.03 -4.95 -13.69
C VAL A 8 -27.71 -6.44 -13.59
N GLU A 9 -26.92 -7.01 -14.51
CA GLU A 9 -26.52 -8.42 -14.43
C GLU A 9 -25.51 -8.69 -13.29
N LEU A 10 -24.60 -7.75 -12.99
CA LEU A 10 -23.73 -7.85 -11.81
C LEU A 10 -24.53 -7.74 -10.50
N GLU A 11 -25.52 -6.83 -10.44
CA GLU A 11 -26.42 -6.68 -9.28
C GLU A 11 -27.24 -7.95 -9.05
N ARG A 12 -27.72 -8.57 -10.13
CA ARG A 12 -28.39 -9.87 -10.07
C ARG A 12 -27.51 -10.96 -9.49
N ILE A 13 -26.21 -11.00 -9.83
CA ILE A 13 -25.28 -12.01 -9.32
C ILE A 13 -25.05 -11.85 -7.80
N VAL A 14 -24.83 -10.64 -7.29
CA VAL A 14 -24.68 -10.40 -5.84
C VAL A 14 -25.99 -10.65 -5.08
N ASN A 15 -27.14 -10.32 -5.69
CA ASN A 15 -28.47 -10.62 -5.13
C ASN A 15 -28.77 -12.12 -5.09
N ASP A 16 -28.37 -12.89 -6.09
CA ASP A 16 -28.54 -14.35 -6.11
C ASP A 16 -27.59 -15.06 -5.14
N LEU A 17 -26.32 -14.64 -5.02
CA LEU A 17 -25.41 -15.20 -4.01
C LEU A 17 -25.88 -14.87 -2.58
N GLY A 18 -26.46 -13.68 -2.38
CA GLY A 18 -27.04 -13.26 -1.11
C GLY A 18 -28.22 -14.08 -0.58
N LYS A 19 -28.70 -15.08 -1.34
CA LYS A 19 -29.72 -16.07 -0.93
C LYS A 19 -29.10 -17.36 -0.38
N VAL A 20 -27.78 -17.55 -0.49
CA VAL A 20 -27.07 -18.73 0.03
C VAL A 20 -26.93 -18.60 1.55
N ASP A 21 -27.29 -19.65 2.28
CA ASP A 21 -27.19 -19.64 3.74
C ASP A 21 -25.76 -19.39 4.22
N GLY A 22 -25.65 -18.58 5.28
CA GLY A 22 -24.38 -18.11 5.82
C GLY A 22 -23.74 -16.91 5.11
N VAL A 23 -24.21 -16.47 3.93
CA VAL A 23 -23.73 -15.26 3.26
C VAL A 23 -24.38 -14.00 3.88
N GLU A 24 -23.57 -13.03 4.28
CA GLU A 24 -24.02 -11.75 4.86
C GLU A 24 -23.87 -10.58 3.89
N GLY A 25 -23.00 -10.72 2.89
CA GLY A 25 -22.87 -9.76 1.81
C GLY A 25 -21.93 -10.23 0.73
N SER A 26 -21.95 -9.55 -0.40
CA SER A 26 -20.99 -9.74 -1.48
C SER A 26 -20.84 -8.48 -2.30
N LEU A 27 -19.65 -8.21 -2.80
CA LEU A 27 -19.29 -7.01 -3.55
C LEU A 27 -18.30 -7.34 -4.65
N ILE A 28 -18.44 -6.64 -5.78
CA ILE A 28 -17.62 -6.77 -6.98
C ILE A 28 -16.92 -5.43 -7.16
N ILE A 29 -15.59 -5.45 -7.22
CA ILE A 29 -14.75 -4.27 -7.41
C ILE A 29 -13.85 -4.44 -8.63
N ASP A 30 -13.44 -3.34 -9.24
CA ASP A 30 -12.44 -3.35 -10.30
C ASP A 30 -11.00 -3.51 -9.74
N GLY A 31 -10.00 -3.39 -10.63
CA GLY A 31 -8.59 -3.46 -10.25
C GLY A 31 -8.10 -2.28 -9.40
N ASN A 32 -8.79 -1.14 -9.43
CA ASN A 32 -8.45 0.08 -8.68
C ASN A 32 -9.08 0.09 -7.27
N GLY A 33 -10.10 -0.73 -7.06
CA GLY A 33 -10.86 -0.82 -5.81
C GLY A 33 -12.20 -0.08 -5.87
N ASP A 34 -12.66 0.36 -7.04
CA ASP A 34 -13.96 0.98 -7.21
C ASP A 34 -15.07 -0.08 -7.29
N ILE A 35 -16.23 0.20 -6.69
CA ILE A 35 -17.32 -0.77 -6.55
C ILE A 35 -18.19 -0.77 -7.80
N LEU A 36 -18.21 -1.91 -8.49
CA LEU A 36 -19.02 -2.16 -9.68
C LEU A 36 -20.43 -2.65 -9.33
N SER A 37 -20.57 -3.43 -8.25
CA SER A 37 -21.86 -3.90 -7.75
C SER A 37 -21.73 -4.47 -6.34
N GLN A 38 -22.81 -4.45 -5.55
CA GLN A 38 -22.78 -4.89 -4.15
C GLN A 38 -24.14 -5.26 -3.57
N ARG A 39 -24.10 -6.08 -2.52
CA ARG A 39 -25.19 -6.33 -1.58
C ARG A 39 -24.59 -6.58 -0.21
N ILE A 40 -24.80 -5.68 0.75
CA ILE A 40 -24.33 -5.82 2.14
C ILE A 40 -25.55 -5.62 3.06
N LEU A 41 -25.72 -6.50 4.05
CA LEU A 41 -26.90 -6.53 4.93
C LEU A 41 -26.76 -5.70 6.22
N GLN A 42 -25.67 -4.94 6.38
CA GLN A 42 -25.33 -4.15 7.57
C GLN A 42 -24.97 -2.71 7.20
N ASP A 43 -25.24 -1.76 8.10
CA ASP A 43 -24.70 -0.40 8.02
C ASP A 43 -23.18 -0.43 8.26
N VAL A 44 -22.42 -0.57 7.18
CA VAL A 44 -20.96 -0.48 7.17
C VAL A 44 -20.54 0.57 6.16
N ASP A 45 -19.41 1.24 6.38
CA ASP A 45 -18.86 2.18 5.39
C ASP A 45 -18.30 1.41 4.18
N ILE A 46 -19.20 1.23 3.22
CA ILE A 46 -19.00 0.59 1.92
C ILE A 46 -17.81 1.18 1.19
N GLY A 47 -17.60 2.50 1.27
CA GLY A 47 -16.52 3.20 0.57
C GLY A 47 -15.13 2.75 1.00
N LEU A 48 -15.01 2.09 2.16
CA LEU A 48 -13.74 1.57 2.66
C LEU A 48 -13.43 0.13 2.19
N PHE A 49 -14.44 -0.65 1.75
CA PHE A 49 -14.26 -2.07 1.43
C PHE A 49 -13.39 -2.30 0.20
N GLY A 50 -13.68 -1.61 -0.91
CA GLY A 50 -12.90 -1.74 -2.14
C GLY A 50 -11.43 -1.38 -1.96
N PRO A 51 -11.10 -0.22 -1.35
CA PRO A 51 -9.74 0.15 -0.94
C PRO A 51 -9.03 -0.91 -0.08
N MET A 52 -9.69 -1.38 0.99
CA MET A 52 -9.09 -2.42 1.86
C MET A 52 -8.88 -3.74 1.10
N ALA A 53 -9.81 -4.12 0.23
CA ALA A 53 -9.72 -5.35 -0.55
C ALA A 53 -8.63 -5.29 -1.63
N HIS A 54 -8.45 -4.14 -2.29
CA HIS A 54 -7.31 -3.90 -3.17
C HIS A 54 -5.99 -4.09 -2.39
N VAL A 55 -5.87 -3.53 -1.18
CA VAL A 55 -4.64 -3.63 -0.38
C VAL A 55 -4.38 -5.04 0.18
N ILE A 56 -5.42 -5.76 0.61
CA ILE A 56 -5.32 -7.18 0.98
C ILE A 56 -4.83 -8.00 -0.22
N THR A 57 -5.40 -7.77 -1.40
CA THR A 57 -5.04 -8.52 -2.61
C THR A 57 -3.66 -8.15 -3.14
N SER A 58 -3.32 -6.87 -3.22
CA SER A 58 -2.01 -6.40 -3.72
C SER A 58 -0.87 -6.80 -2.77
N SER A 59 -1.11 -6.81 -1.46
CA SER A 59 -0.13 -7.29 -0.47
C SER A 59 0.06 -8.81 -0.55
N SER A 60 -1.03 -9.57 -0.69
CA SER A 60 -0.96 -11.02 -0.89
C SER A 60 -0.26 -11.38 -2.22
N LYS A 61 -0.54 -10.64 -3.30
CA LYS A 61 0.14 -10.83 -4.60
C LYS A 61 1.63 -10.50 -4.51
N ARG A 62 2.02 -9.43 -3.82
CA ARG A 62 3.44 -9.11 -3.54
C ARG A 62 4.14 -10.24 -2.77
N LEU A 63 3.50 -10.79 -1.74
CA LEU A 63 4.02 -11.94 -0.98
C LEU A 63 4.22 -13.16 -1.90
N LEU A 64 3.17 -13.60 -2.60
CA LEU A 64 3.21 -14.77 -3.48
C LEU A 64 4.30 -14.63 -4.55
N ASN A 65 4.40 -13.46 -5.20
CA ASN A 65 5.45 -13.13 -6.16
C ASN A 65 6.85 -13.22 -5.54
N SER A 66 7.08 -12.66 -4.35
CA SER A 66 8.38 -12.72 -3.67
C SER A 66 8.81 -14.15 -3.29
N SER A 67 7.85 -15.07 -3.19
CA SER A 67 8.04 -16.49 -2.90
C SER A 67 7.88 -17.41 -4.13
N ASN A 68 7.79 -16.84 -5.34
CA ASN A 68 7.58 -17.56 -6.62
C ASN A 68 6.40 -18.57 -6.60
N GLN A 69 5.31 -18.26 -5.89
CA GLN A 69 4.14 -19.15 -5.75
C GLN A 69 3.09 -19.00 -6.88
N GLY A 70 3.37 -18.17 -7.89
CA GLY A 70 2.47 -17.92 -9.02
C GLY A 70 1.30 -17.00 -8.70
N ASP A 71 0.27 -17.03 -9.55
CA ASP A 71 -0.86 -16.12 -9.48
C ASP A 71 -1.84 -16.42 -8.33
N ILE A 72 -2.35 -15.34 -7.75
CA ILE A 72 -3.35 -15.40 -6.69
C ILE A 72 -4.72 -15.81 -7.23
N GLN A 73 -5.26 -16.92 -6.72
CA GLN A 73 -6.62 -17.37 -7.06
C GLN A 73 -7.66 -16.83 -6.06
N ARG A 74 -7.37 -16.96 -4.76
CA ARG A 74 -8.29 -16.60 -3.68
C ARG A 74 -7.56 -16.33 -2.36
N ILE A 75 -8.20 -15.56 -1.49
CA ILE A 75 -7.80 -15.33 -0.08
C ILE A 75 -9.02 -15.66 0.77
N LEU A 76 -8.84 -16.45 1.83
CA LEU A 76 -9.83 -16.62 2.89
C LEU A 76 -9.31 -15.94 4.16
N VAL A 77 -10.07 -15.01 4.71
CA VAL A 77 -9.83 -14.37 6.00
C VAL A 77 -10.89 -14.85 6.96
N GLU A 78 -10.48 -15.36 8.12
CA GLU A 78 -11.38 -15.82 9.18
C GLU A 78 -11.17 -14.95 10.43
N SER A 79 -12.25 -14.56 11.09
CA SER A 79 -12.23 -13.79 12.33
C SER A 79 -13.23 -14.35 13.35
N GLU A 80 -13.20 -13.82 14.56
CA GLU A 80 -14.11 -14.22 15.65
C GLU A 80 -15.60 -14.03 15.28
N ASN A 81 -15.91 -13.01 14.48
CA ASN A 81 -17.29 -12.62 14.17
C ASN A 81 -17.74 -12.98 12.74
N GLY A 82 -16.81 -13.26 11.82
CA GLY A 82 -17.16 -13.54 10.43
C GLY A 82 -16.01 -14.12 9.60
N LYS A 83 -16.26 -14.23 8.30
CA LYS A 83 -15.28 -14.68 7.30
C LYS A 83 -15.41 -13.83 6.04
N ALA A 84 -14.31 -13.60 5.34
CA ALA A 84 -14.30 -12.92 4.06
C ALA A 84 -13.51 -13.75 3.04
N LEU A 85 -14.14 -14.07 1.91
CA LEU A 85 -13.51 -14.74 0.77
C LEU A 85 -13.31 -13.72 -0.34
N PHE A 86 -12.06 -13.52 -0.75
CA PHE A 86 -11.66 -12.69 -1.89
C PHE A 86 -11.32 -13.63 -3.04
N LEU A 87 -11.94 -13.44 -4.21
CA LEU A 87 -11.65 -14.16 -5.45
C LEU A 87 -11.06 -13.18 -6.46
N HIS A 88 -9.88 -13.48 -7.00
CA HIS A 88 -9.25 -12.66 -8.03
C HIS A 88 -9.67 -13.16 -9.41
N LEU A 89 -10.38 -12.33 -10.17
CA LEU A 89 -11.00 -12.67 -11.45
C LEU A 89 -10.33 -11.92 -12.61
N GLY A 90 -9.00 -11.78 -12.53
CA GLY A 90 -8.20 -11.02 -13.48
C GLY A 90 -8.39 -9.51 -13.32
N LYS A 91 -9.34 -8.94 -14.07
CA LYS A 91 -9.63 -7.50 -14.09
C LYS A 91 -10.42 -7.02 -12.87
N VAL A 92 -11.24 -7.90 -12.29
CA VAL A 92 -12.12 -7.57 -11.14
C VAL A 92 -11.83 -8.49 -9.96
N HIS A 93 -12.25 -8.09 -8.77
CA HIS A 93 -12.24 -8.91 -7.57
C HIS A 93 -13.66 -9.12 -7.08
N PHE A 94 -13.98 -10.37 -6.72
CA PHE A 94 -15.28 -10.71 -6.16
C PHE A 94 -15.13 -11.15 -4.71
N ILE A 95 -15.84 -10.48 -3.81
CA ILE A 95 -15.64 -10.57 -2.37
C ILE A 95 -16.94 -10.98 -1.71
N VAL A 96 -16.87 -11.94 -0.79
CA VAL A 96 -18.03 -12.56 -0.16
C VAL A 96 -17.83 -12.58 1.36
N LEU A 97 -18.74 -11.94 2.07
CA LEU A 97 -18.78 -11.87 3.54
C LEU A 97 -19.71 -12.97 4.07
N MET A 98 -19.26 -13.69 5.10
CA MET A 98 -19.97 -14.83 5.66
C MET A 98 -20.00 -14.79 7.19
N LYS A 99 -21.06 -15.37 7.76
CA LYS A 99 -21.16 -15.65 9.20
C LYS A 99 -20.01 -16.53 9.66
N ASN A 100 -19.56 -16.37 10.90
CA ASN A 100 -18.50 -17.25 11.44
C ASN A 100 -18.89 -18.75 11.37
N ARG A 101 -20.17 -19.10 11.56
CA ARG A 101 -20.68 -20.49 11.47
C ARG A 101 -21.08 -20.96 10.06
N ALA A 102 -20.79 -20.19 9.02
CA ALA A 102 -21.19 -20.52 7.66
C ALA A 102 -20.44 -21.74 7.08
N ASN A 103 -21.11 -22.51 6.22
CA ASN A 103 -20.48 -23.61 5.49
C ASN A 103 -19.62 -23.05 4.34
N VAL A 104 -18.34 -22.80 4.62
CA VAL A 104 -17.37 -22.24 3.67
C VAL A 104 -17.30 -23.07 2.38
N GLY A 105 -17.39 -24.40 2.45
CA GLY A 105 -17.36 -25.27 1.27
C GLY A 105 -18.55 -25.04 0.32
N LEU A 106 -19.77 -24.95 0.88
CA LEU A 106 -20.98 -24.64 0.11
C LEU A 106 -20.91 -23.24 -0.52
N ILE A 107 -20.52 -22.23 0.27
CA ILE A 107 -20.43 -20.86 -0.24
C ILE A 107 -19.31 -20.75 -1.29
N MET A 108 -18.19 -21.44 -1.14
CA MET A 108 -17.11 -21.49 -2.15
C MET A 108 -17.60 -22.02 -3.51
N VAL A 109 -18.45 -23.05 -3.52
CA VAL A 109 -19.05 -23.59 -4.76
C VAL A 109 -19.98 -22.56 -5.40
N SER A 110 -20.87 -21.93 -4.62
CA SER A 110 -21.77 -20.89 -5.13
C SER A 110 -21.01 -19.65 -5.63
N SER A 111 -19.96 -19.24 -4.89
CA SER A 111 -19.11 -18.10 -5.23
C SER A 111 -18.30 -18.36 -6.49
N LYS A 112 -17.84 -19.61 -6.72
CA LYS A 112 -17.17 -19.99 -7.98
C LYS A 112 -18.11 -19.90 -9.19
N ARG A 113 -19.35 -20.40 -9.06
CA ARG A 113 -20.37 -20.30 -10.13
C ARG A 113 -20.75 -18.85 -10.43
N ALA A 114 -20.78 -17.98 -9.41
CA ALA A 114 -20.97 -16.55 -9.58
C ALA A 114 -19.75 -15.91 -10.26
N ALA A 115 -18.54 -16.24 -9.82
CA ALA A 115 -17.29 -15.76 -10.40
C ALA A 115 -17.14 -16.10 -11.89
N GLU A 116 -17.53 -17.31 -12.33
CA GLU A 116 -17.54 -17.70 -13.75
C GLU A 116 -18.43 -16.78 -14.60
N LYS A 117 -19.61 -16.39 -14.09
CA LYS A 117 -20.48 -15.40 -14.74
C LYS A 117 -19.90 -13.99 -14.73
N ILE A 118 -19.31 -13.56 -13.61
CA ILE A 118 -18.67 -12.25 -13.49
C ILE A 118 -17.53 -12.14 -14.50
N VAL A 119 -16.67 -13.16 -14.60
CA VAL A 119 -15.59 -13.21 -15.61
C VAL A 119 -16.18 -13.04 -17.01
N GLU A 120 -17.22 -13.79 -17.38
CA GLU A 120 -17.86 -13.68 -18.70
C GLU A 120 -18.33 -12.26 -19.01
N LEU A 121 -19.03 -11.62 -18.06
CA LEU A 121 -19.54 -10.25 -18.19
C LEU A 121 -18.44 -9.17 -18.20
N THR A 122 -17.25 -9.47 -17.67
CA THR A 122 -16.17 -8.48 -17.45
C THR A 122 -14.95 -8.66 -18.35
N LYS A 123 -14.96 -9.61 -19.29
CA LYS A 123 -13.89 -9.82 -20.30
C LYS A 123 -13.51 -8.52 -21.01
N ASP A 124 -14.53 -7.81 -21.49
CA ASP A 124 -14.40 -6.63 -22.36
C ASP A 124 -14.19 -5.32 -21.58
N LEU A 125 -14.09 -5.34 -20.25
CA LEU A 125 -13.79 -4.13 -19.48
C LEU A 125 -12.38 -3.62 -19.81
N GLU A 126 -12.29 -2.54 -20.55
CA GLU A 126 -11.07 -1.75 -20.62
C GLU A 126 -10.98 -0.95 -19.31
N ILE A 127 -10.32 -1.53 -18.31
CA ILE A 127 -9.87 -0.76 -17.15
C ILE A 127 -8.82 0.20 -17.70
N VAL A 128 -9.14 1.49 -17.63
CA VAL A 128 -8.17 2.57 -17.85
C VAL A 128 -7.15 2.47 -16.72
N ALA A 129 -6.11 1.68 -16.94
CA ALA A 129 -4.89 1.84 -16.20
C ALA A 129 -4.37 3.23 -16.55
N GLU A 130 -4.31 4.12 -15.56
CA GLU A 130 -3.54 5.36 -15.69
C GLU A 130 -2.18 5.01 -16.27
N GLU A 131 -1.83 5.71 -17.35
CA GLU A 131 -0.74 5.27 -18.21
C GLU A 131 0.54 5.11 -17.39
N LYS A 132 1.15 3.93 -17.48
CA LYS A 132 2.55 3.79 -17.11
C LYS A 132 3.34 4.68 -18.05
N ILE A 133 3.62 5.91 -17.61
CA ILE A 133 4.64 6.75 -18.20
C ILE A 133 5.98 6.04 -17.95
N SER A 134 6.31 5.12 -18.86
CA SER A 134 7.59 4.46 -18.92
C SER A 134 8.58 5.49 -19.43
N ILE A 135 9.06 6.35 -18.52
CA ILE A 135 10.22 7.20 -18.79
C ILE A 135 11.45 6.30 -18.84
N THR A 136 11.59 5.58 -19.95
CA THR A 136 12.90 5.12 -20.41
C THR A 136 13.68 6.40 -20.68
N PRO A 137 14.83 6.65 -20.04
CA PRO A 137 15.61 7.85 -20.29
C PRO A 137 16.21 7.77 -21.70
N GLU A 138 15.52 8.35 -22.67
CA GLU A 138 16.00 8.49 -24.03
C GLU A 138 17.13 9.54 -24.05
N PRO A 139 18.33 9.20 -24.57
CA PRO A 139 19.46 10.11 -24.49
C PRO A 139 19.25 11.33 -25.39
N LEU A 140 19.53 12.52 -24.83
CA LEU A 140 19.49 13.81 -25.52
C LEU A 140 20.29 13.76 -26.83
N GLN A 141 19.60 13.76 -27.96
CA GLN A 141 20.19 14.05 -29.26
C GLN A 141 20.36 15.57 -29.37
N ALA A 142 21.60 16.03 -29.36
CA ALA A 142 21.93 17.41 -29.69
C ALA A 142 22.08 17.52 -31.22
N GLU A 143 21.14 18.21 -31.88
CA GLU A 143 21.31 18.65 -33.26
C GLU A 143 22.05 19.99 -33.36
N PRO A 144 22.75 20.26 -34.48
CA PRO A 144 23.98 21.05 -34.45
C PRO A 144 23.76 22.56 -34.59
N ILE A 145 24.61 23.32 -33.92
CA ILE A 145 24.84 24.74 -34.24
C ILE A 145 25.84 24.82 -35.39
N SER A 146 25.52 25.61 -36.41
CA SER A 146 26.36 25.80 -37.60
C SER A 146 27.52 26.77 -37.34
N ASP A 147 28.75 26.34 -37.64
CA ASP A 147 29.92 27.22 -37.73
C ASP A 147 30.06 27.84 -39.13
N GLU A 148 30.41 29.13 -39.19
CA GLU A 148 31.28 29.68 -40.23
C GLU A 148 32.35 30.60 -39.62
N PRO A 149 33.55 30.72 -40.24
CA PRO A 149 34.78 30.60 -39.47
C PRO A 149 35.67 31.85 -39.50
N LYS A 150 36.49 32.07 -38.46
CA LYS A 150 37.70 32.91 -38.54
C LYS A 150 38.91 32.40 -37.75
N GLU A 151 39.90 31.99 -38.54
CA GLU A 151 41.32 32.35 -38.47
C GLU A 151 42.28 31.82 -37.37
N ILE A 152 43.06 30.80 -37.80
CA ILE A 152 44.54 30.65 -37.76
C ILE A 152 45.33 30.99 -36.46
N ILE A 153 46.01 30.00 -35.86
CA ILE A 153 47.48 29.74 -35.96
C ILE A 153 47.90 28.57 -35.04
N SER A 154 48.92 27.84 -35.48
CA SER A 154 49.54 26.65 -34.89
C SER A 154 50.20 26.83 -33.52
N GLU A 155 50.26 25.76 -32.73
CA GLU A 155 51.55 25.12 -32.42
C GLU A 155 51.42 23.63 -32.05
N LYS A 156 52.57 22.97 -31.81
CA LYS A 156 52.84 21.54 -32.08
C LYS A 156 53.17 20.78 -30.80
N LEU A 157 52.80 19.49 -30.69
CA LEU A 157 53.67 18.35 -30.27
C LEU A 157 52.93 17.00 -30.20
N GLU A 158 53.69 15.91 -30.17
CA GLU A 158 53.31 14.56 -30.62
C GLU A 158 52.89 13.59 -29.47
N PRO A 159 52.18 12.48 -29.79
CA PRO A 159 51.86 11.41 -28.83
C PRO A 159 52.86 10.24 -28.86
N GLU A 160 53.31 9.77 -27.68
CA GLU A 160 54.07 8.51 -27.55
C GLU A 160 53.15 7.29 -27.41
N LYS A 161 52.92 6.63 -28.55
CA LYS A 161 53.23 5.20 -28.86
C LYS A 161 53.26 4.08 -27.78
N ILE A 162 52.93 2.88 -28.30
CA ILE A 162 53.46 1.50 -27.99
C ILE A 162 52.88 0.77 -26.76
N ILE A 163 52.45 -0.51 -26.81
CA ILE A 163 52.13 -1.46 -27.92
C ILE A 163 51.05 -2.48 -27.47
N ALA A 164 50.46 -3.25 -28.40
CA ALA A 164 49.79 -4.53 -28.11
C ALA A 164 50.34 -5.64 -29.02
N ASP A 165 50.63 -6.84 -28.49
CA ASP A 165 50.73 -8.09 -29.27
C ASP A 165 50.72 -9.38 -28.40
N ASN A 166 49.61 -10.12 -28.48
CA ASN A 166 49.52 -11.52 -28.95
C ASN A 166 50.62 -12.58 -28.60
N LEU A 167 50.26 -13.65 -27.85
CA LEU A 167 49.95 -15.03 -28.38
C LEU A 167 49.94 -16.20 -27.35
N SER A 168 48.97 -17.10 -27.54
CA SER A 168 48.95 -18.59 -27.37
C SER A 168 49.35 -19.34 -26.06
N GLU A 169 48.34 -20.06 -25.52
CA GLU A 169 48.27 -21.52 -25.23
C GLU A 169 49.08 -22.26 -24.12
N GLN A 170 48.34 -23.23 -23.50
CA GLN A 170 48.75 -24.47 -22.78
C GLN A 170 49.53 -24.35 -21.45
N SER A 171 49.38 -25.26 -20.46
CA SER A 171 48.39 -26.31 -20.13
C SER A 171 48.62 -26.85 -18.69
N ASN A 172 47.89 -27.90 -18.28
CA ASN A 172 48.07 -28.79 -17.11
C ASN A 172 47.44 -28.35 -15.76
N ASP A 173 46.91 -29.24 -14.91
CA ASP A 173 46.40 -30.63 -15.05
C ASP A 173 45.63 -31.03 -13.76
N MET A 174 45.01 -32.22 -13.74
CA MET A 174 44.34 -32.94 -12.64
C MET A 174 42.89 -32.50 -12.32
N GLY A 175 41.84 -33.29 -12.58
CA GLY A 175 41.76 -34.56 -13.33
C GLY A 175 40.43 -35.31 -13.12
N ILE A 176 39.83 -35.78 -14.23
CA ILE A 176 39.25 -37.14 -14.48
C ILE A 176 38.50 -37.85 -13.33
N ASP A 177 37.32 -38.46 -13.48
CA ASP A 177 36.21 -38.36 -14.47
C ASP A 177 34.99 -39.15 -13.91
N ASN A 178 33.87 -39.03 -14.64
CA ASN A 178 32.61 -39.79 -14.57
C ASN A 178 32.68 -41.29 -14.16
N GLU A 179 31.61 -41.82 -13.56
CA GLU A 179 30.66 -42.68 -14.31
C GLU A 179 29.33 -42.97 -13.59
N ILE A 180 28.30 -43.21 -14.41
CA ILE A 180 27.00 -43.80 -14.03
C ILE A 180 27.03 -45.25 -14.49
N ILE A 181 26.69 -46.22 -13.63
CA ILE A 181 26.11 -47.52 -14.03
C ILE A 181 25.36 -48.17 -12.86
N SER A 182 24.31 -48.91 -13.21
CA SER A 182 23.35 -49.60 -12.32
C SER A 182 23.83 -50.98 -11.85
N SER A 183 23.26 -51.46 -10.73
CA SER A 183 22.94 -52.88 -10.58
C SER A 183 21.82 -53.10 -9.54
N ASP A 184 20.94 -54.06 -9.83
CA ASP A 184 19.79 -54.47 -9.02
C ASP A 184 20.18 -55.27 -7.76
N SER A 185 19.31 -55.23 -6.74
CA SER A 185 18.96 -56.43 -5.96
C SER A 185 17.58 -56.24 -5.30
N GLN A 186 16.62 -57.06 -5.72
CA GLN A 186 15.27 -57.16 -5.13
C GLN A 186 15.30 -58.08 -3.89
N VAL A 187 14.51 -57.78 -2.86
CA VAL A 187 13.71 -58.81 -2.13
C VAL A 187 12.39 -58.19 -1.63
N GLU A 188 11.31 -58.95 -1.79
CA GLU A 188 9.93 -58.76 -1.33
C GLU A 188 9.80 -58.93 0.23
N VAL A 189 8.66 -58.89 0.98
CA VAL A 189 7.21 -58.78 0.70
C VAL A 189 6.39 -58.43 1.99
N GLN A 190 5.15 -57.91 1.81
CA GLN A 190 3.94 -57.89 2.70
C GLN A 190 3.93 -57.36 4.15
N VAL A 191 3.22 -56.22 4.32
CA VAL A 191 1.91 -56.03 5.03
C VAL A 191 1.43 -57.09 6.05
N GLU A 192 1.08 -56.65 7.27
CA GLU A 192 -0.17 -57.09 7.93
C GLU A 192 -0.80 -55.98 8.80
N THR A 193 -2.13 -55.94 8.88
CA THR A 193 -2.92 -54.93 9.60
C THR A 193 -3.43 -55.46 10.94
N LYS A 194 -3.69 -54.56 11.93
CA LYS A 194 -4.78 -54.78 12.90
C LYS A 194 -5.27 -53.48 13.57
N SER A 195 -6.56 -53.50 13.84
CA SER A 195 -7.41 -52.38 14.26
C SER A 195 -7.81 -52.48 15.74
N VAL A 196 -7.94 -51.35 16.44
CA VAL A 196 -8.84 -51.20 17.61
C VAL A 196 -9.40 -49.76 17.69
N LYS A 197 -10.70 -49.68 17.99
CA LYS A 197 -11.49 -48.56 18.56
C LYS A 197 -12.51 -49.22 19.51
N PRO A 198 -13.22 -48.49 20.39
CA PRO A 198 -12.94 -47.20 21.04
C PRO A 198 -13.01 -47.36 22.58
N ASP A 199 -13.02 -46.26 23.36
CA ASP A 199 -13.97 -46.18 24.48
C ASP A 199 -14.23 -44.75 24.99
N ILE A 200 -15.39 -44.55 25.60
CA ILE A 200 -15.92 -43.30 26.17
C ILE A 200 -16.35 -43.58 27.61
N PRO A 201 -16.16 -42.64 28.55
CA PRO A 201 -17.26 -42.36 29.49
C PRO A 201 -17.74 -40.90 29.48
N LYS A 202 -19.07 -40.75 29.37
CA LYS A 202 -19.85 -39.73 30.07
C LYS A 202 -19.97 -40.18 31.55
N GLU A 203 -20.53 -39.49 32.53
CA GLU A 203 -21.29 -38.23 32.67
C GLU A 203 -21.29 -37.95 34.19
N GLU A 204 -21.30 -36.71 34.68
CA GLU A 204 -22.22 -36.28 35.75
C GLU A 204 -22.13 -34.78 36.03
N ILE A 205 -23.28 -34.22 36.40
CA ILE A 205 -23.50 -32.79 36.69
C ILE A 205 -23.97 -32.72 38.14
N ILE A 206 -23.28 -31.98 39.00
CA ILE A 206 -23.87 -31.43 40.23
C ILE A 206 -23.43 -29.98 40.38
N SER A 207 -24.41 -29.09 40.45
CA SER A 207 -24.32 -27.69 40.82
C SER A 207 -24.59 -27.50 42.31
N GLU A 208 -23.92 -26.56 42.98
CA GLU A 208 -24.55 -25.64 43.96
C GLU A 208 -23.58 -24.52 44.43
N GLU A 209 -24.08 -23.60 45.25
CA GLU A 209 -23.74 -22.17 45.24
C GLU A 209 -22.60 -21.68 46.16
N HIS A 210 -22.10 -20.49 45.81
CA HIS A 210 -21.57 -19.41 46.64
C HIS A 210 -20.97 -19.70 48.04
N THR A 211 -19.72 -19.26 48.23
CA THR A 211 -19.44 -18.26 49.28
C THR A 211 -18.23 -17.39 48.95
N ALA A 212 -18.34 -16.09 49.16
CA ALA A 212 -17.24 -15.15 48.97
C ALA A 212 -16.22 -15.25 50.11
N LYS A 213 -14.93 -15.21 49.78
CA LYS A 213 -13.86 -14.74 50.67
C LYS A 213 -12.87 -13.90 49.87
N GLU A 214 -12.71 -12.66 50.29
CA GLU A 214 -11.60 -11.82 49.89
C GLU A 214 -10.30 -12.48 50.36
N VAL A 215 -9.31 -12.56 49.47
CA VAL A 215 -7.92 -12.82 49.83
C VAL A 215 -7.11 -11.79 49.08
N GLU A 216 -6.57 -10.82 49.83
CA GLU A 216 -5.54 -9.92 49.34
C GLU A 216 -4.36 -10.76 48.86
N ILE A 217 -3.94 -10.59 47.61
CA ILE A 217 -2.69 -11.16 47.10
C ILE A 217 -1.75 -10.02 46.77
N ASP A 218 -0.60 -10.08 47.44
CA ASP A 218 0.46 -9.09 47.47
C ASP A 218 0.98 -8.73 46.07
N SER A 219 1.36 -7.47 45.91
CA SER A 219 1.72 -6.87 44.63
C SER A 219 3.18 -7.13 44.29
N ASP A 220 3.52 -8.33 43.82
CA ASP A 220 4.89 -8.66 43.43
C ASP A 220 5.15 -8.70 41.92
N VAL A 221 6.26 -8.07 41.54
CA VAL A 221 6.55 -7.50 40.21
C VAL A 221 6.69 -8.57 39.12
N LYS A 222 5.79 -8.54 38.12
CA LYS A 222 6.09 -9.05 36.77
C LYS A 222 6.34 -7.88 35.81
N GLN A 223 7.61 -7.65 35.47
CA GLN A 223 7.98 -6.80 34.34
C GLN A 223 7.51 -7.48 33.04
N GLY A 224 6.31 -7.13 32.60
CA GLY A 224 5.83 -7.51 31.28
C GLY A 224 6.67 -6.83 30.21
N ILE A 225 7.20 -7.61 29.27
CA ILE A 225 7.75 -7.10 28.01
C ILE A 225 6.59 -6.41 27.28
N SER A 226 6.50 -5.08 27.39
CA SER A 226 5.47 -4.32 26.70
C SER A 226 5.78 -4.32 25.22
N ILE A 227 5.08 -5.17 24.45
CA ILE A 227 4.95 -4.99 23.01
C ILE A 227 4.50 -3.53 22.80
N PRO A 228 5.20 -2.71 22.00
CA PRO A 228 4.83 -1.32 21.82
C PRO A 228 3.41 -1.24 21.26
N VAL A 229 2.47 -0.81 22.09
CA VAL A 229 1.06 -0.67 21.72
C VAL A 229 0.95 0.44 20.68
N ILE A 230 0.89 0.03 19.41
CA ILE A 230 0.54 0.92 18.30
C ILE A 230 -0.91 1.34 18.54
N LYS A 231 -1.09 2.54 19.11
CA LYS A 231 -2.42 3.07 19.42
C LYS A 231 -3.26 3.15 18.12
N PRO A 232 -4.49 2.61 18.12
CA PRO A 232 -5.46 2.83 17.04
C PRO A 232 -5.68 4.32 16.77
N PRO A 233 -6.21 4.67 15.58
CA PRO A 233 -5.69 5.73 14.75
C PRO A 233 -5.57 7.04 15.50
N ILE A 234 -4.40 7.67 15.34
CA ILE A 234 -4.15 9.03 15.81
C ILE A 234 -5.25 9.91 15.23
N ALA A 235 -6.15 10.39 16.10
CA ALA A 235 -7.14 11.36 15.70
C ALA A 235 -6.43 12.55 15.04
N PHE A 236 -6.98 12.99 13.91
CA PHE A 236 -6.51 14.21 13.29
C PHE A 236 -6.76 15.37 14.27
N PRO A 237 -5.79 16.27 14.49
CA PRO A 237 -5.89 17.24 15.56
C PRO A 237 -6.87 18.35 15.13
N ASP A 238 -7.53 18.97 16.11
CA ASP A 238 -8.32 20.17 15.81
C ASP A 238 -7.38 21.31 15.37
N ILE A 239 -7.58 21.79 14.14
CA ILE A 239 -6.78 22.86 13.54
C ILE A 239 -7.50 24.19 13.72
N LYS A 240 -6.80 25.21 14.24
CA LYS A 240 -7.33 26.57 14.32
C LYS A 240 -7.57 27.12 12.91
N LYS A 241 -8.74 27.70 12.68
CA LYS A 241 -9.09 28.32 11.40
C LYS A 241 -8.30 29.62 11.18
N VAL A 242 -7.62 29.73 10.04
CA VAL A 242 -6.85 30.90 9.61
C VAL A 242 -7.36 31.35 8.24
N VAL A 243 -7.75 32.63 8.12
CA VAL A 243 -8.42 33.19 6.92
C VAL A 243 -7.54 34.23 6.19
N GLU A 244 -6.58 34.78 6.92
CA GLU A 244 -5.68 35.84 6.47
C GLU A 244 -4.23 35.34 6.52
N ILE A 245 -3.41 35.83 5.59
CA ILE A 245 -1.98 35.53 5.55
C ILE A 245 -1.27 36.56 6.43
N PRO A 246 -0.40 36.15 7.38
CA PRO A 246 0.40 37.09 8.14
C PRO A 246 1.28 37.97 7.24
N GLU A 247 1.34 39.28 7.53
CA GLU A 247 2.22 40.21 6.83
C GLU A 247 3.70 39.94 7.15
N ASN A 248 3.97 39.49 8.38
CA ASN A 248 5.29 39.09 8.85
C ASN A 248 5.75 37.81 8.12
N ILE A 249 6.89 37.88 7.44
CA ILE A 249 7.46 36.76 6.68
C ILE A 249 7.69 35.53 7.58
N THR A 250 8.14 35.72 8.82
CA THR A 250 8.37 34.61 9.75
C THR A 250 7.07 33.86 10.06
N GLU A 251 6.03 34.59 10.49
CA GLU A 251 4.70 34.03 10.78
C GLU A 251 4.06 33.37 9.54
N ARG A 252 4.29 33.95 8.34
CA ARG A 252 3.85 33.35 7.08
C ARG A 252 4.58 32.04 6.78
N THR A 253 5.89 31.96 7.04
CA THR A 253 6.68 30.73 6.85
C THR A 253 6.31 29.65 7.86
N ASP A 254 6.01 30.01 9.11
CA ASP A 254 5.49 29.09 10.12
C ASP A 254 4.10 28.56 9.75
N LEU A 255 3.22 29.40 9.22
CA LEU A 255 1.91 28.98 8.72
C LEU A 255 2.02 28.00 7.54
N ILE A 256 3.00 28.17 6.64
CA ILE A 256 3.27 27.22 5.56
C ILE A 256 3.73 25.86 6.13
N LEU A 257 4.59 25.87 7.15
CA LEU A 257 5.01 24.64 7.86
C LEU A 257 3.82 23.94 8.53
N ASP A 258 2.94 24.69 9.20
CA ASP A 258 1.73 24.15 9.85
C ASP A 258 0.74 23.54 8.84
N ILE A 259 0.58 24.15 7.66
CA ILE A 259 -0.23 23.63 6.56
C ILE A 259 0.33 22.30 6.06
N TYR A 260 1.62 22.24 5.74
CA TYR A 260 2.22 20.99 5.23
C TYR A 260 2.31 19.91 6.30
N GLU A 261 2.60 20.24 7.56
CA GLU A 261 2.55 19.27 8.66
C GLU A 261 1.16 18.62 8.76
N ALA A 262 0.09 19.42 8.67
CA ALA A 262 -1.28 18.92 8.64
C ALA A 262 -1.54 17.97 7.46
N ILE A 263 -1.11 18.34 6.24
CA ILE A 263 -1.27 17.51 5.03
C ILE A 263 -0.55 16.17 5.19
N PHE A 264 0.76 16.18 5.48
CA PHE A 264 1.52 14.93 5.61
C PHE A 264 1.03 14.06 6.78
N ARG A 265 0.54 14.66 7.87
CA ARG A 265 -0.10 13.93 8.97
C ARG A 265 -1.40 13.25 8.53
N ALA A 266 -2.23 13.92 7.73
CA ALA A 266 -3.44 13.33 7.15
C ALA A 266 -3.11 12.15 6.23
N MET A 267 -2.12 12.31 5.35
CA MET A 267 -1.63 11.23 4.48
C MET A 267 -1.10 10.03 5.28
N SER A 268 -0.27 10.27 6.31
CA SER A 268 0.26 9.22 7.20
C SER A 268 -0.86 8.47 7.93
N ILE A 269 -1.92 9.17 8.35
CA ILE A 269 -3.10 8.57 8.98
C ILE A 269 -3.87 7.70 7.97
N GLY A 270 -4.20 8.23 6.78
CA GLY A 270 -4.90 7.47 5.74
C GLY A 270 -4.13 6.21 5.32
N ALA A 271 -2.84 6.34 5.02
CA ALA A 271 -1.97 5.22 4.69
C ALA A 271 -1.89 4.18 5.82
N SER A 272 -1.85 4.63 7.09
CA SER A 272 -1.86 3.74 8.25
C SER A 272 -3.20 3.02 8.46
N LYS A 273 -4.34 3.64 8.13
CA LYS A 273 -5.67 2.97 8.14
C LYS A 273 -5.71 1.83 7.11
N ILE A 274 -5.08 2.04 5.94
CA ILE A 274 -5.15 1.12 4.80
C ILE A 274 -4.22 -0.10 4.97
N MET A 275 -2.91 0.13 5.16
CA MET A 275 -1.89 -0.94 5.17
C MET A 275 -1.25 -1.18 6.54
N GLY A 276 -1.72 -0.50 7.58
CA GLY A 276 -1.12 -0.54 8.91
C GLY A 276 0.10 0.37 9.05
N VAL A 277 0.39 0.75 10.29
CA VAL A 277 1.41 1.76 10.63
C VAL A 277 2.83 1.34 10.22
N ALA A 278 3.21 0.08 10.40
CA ALA A 278 4.58 -0.37 10.11
C ALA A 278 4.89 -0.41 8.60
N PRO A 279 4.04 -0.97 7.73
CA PRO A 279 4.19 -0.84 6.28
C PRO A 279 4.13 0.61 5.80
N ALA A 280 3.21 1.43 6.31
CA ALA A 280 3.12 2.84 5.97
C ALA A 280 4.43 3.59 6.28
N ARG A 281 4.96 3.41 7.49
CA ARG A 281 6.25 4.00 7.91
C ARG A 281 7.39 3.56 7.00
N GLY A 282 7.47 2.28 6.67
CA GLY A 282 8.49 1.74 5.77
C GLY A 282 8.40 2.31 4.36
N LEU A 283 7.18 2.51 3.85
CA LEU A 283 6.93 3.08 2.54
C LEU A 283 7.31 4.57 2.49
N THR A 284 6.86 5.37 3.46
CA THR A 284 7.26 6.79 3.56
C THR A 284 8.78 6.92 3.69
N GLN A 285 9.41 6.14 4.57
CA GLN A 285 10.86 6.24 4.82
C GLN A 285 11.69 5.87 3.58
N LYS A 286 11.21 4.92 2.77
CA LYS A 286 11.89 4.50 1.53
C LYS A 286 11.82 5.56 0.42
N PHE A 287 10.72 6.30 0.34
CA PHE A 287 10.43 7.21 -0.77
C PHE A 287 10.58 8.70 -0.46
N LEU A 288 10.97 9.09 0.76
CA LEU A 288 11.34 10.47 1.06
C LEU A 288 12.48 10.94 0.13
N PRO A 289 12.33 12.06 -0.62
CA PRO A 289 13.33 12.55 -1.57
C PRO A 289 14.46 13.32 -0.85
N ILE A 290 15.22 12.61 -0.02
CA ILE A 290 16.22 13.19 0.91
C ILE A 290 17.32 13.96 0.17
N GLU A 291 17.79 13.47 -0.98
CA GLU A 291 18.84 14.16 -1.73
C GLU A 291 18.33 15.41 -2.47
N GLN A 292 17.09 15.39 -2.97
CA GLN A 292 16.48 16.52 -3.67
C GLN A 292 16.06 17.63 -2.71
N CYS A 293 15.47 17.28 -1.57
CA CYS A 293 14.99 18.24 -0.56
C CYS A 293 15.93 18.33 0.66
N LYS A 294 17.25 18.20 0.42
CA LYS A 294 18.28 18.03 1.46
C LYS A 294 18.30 19.14 2.52
N LYS A 295 17.99 20.38 2.14
CA LYS A 295 17.87 21.53 3.08
C LYS A 295 16.83 21.27 4.19
N LEU A 296 15.70 20.63 3.87
CA LEU A 296 14.63 20.33 4.83
C LEU A 296 14.73 18.91 5.41
N LEU A 297 15.15 17.92 4.61
CA LEU A 297 15.10 16.50 4.99
C LEU A 297 16.37 15.93 5.65
N ASN A 298 17.43 16.73 5.83
CA ASN A 298 18.67 16.24 6.45
C ASN A 298 18.43 15.66 7.86
N GLY A 299 18.69 14.36 8.05
CA GLY A 299 18.45 13.65 9.32
C GLY A 299 16.98 13.50 9.70
N VAL A 300 16.02 13.81 8.81
CA VAL A 300 14.59 13.59 9.04
C VAL A 300 14.27 12.10 8.88
N ASN A 301 13.50 11.57 9.82
CA ASN A 301 13.10 10.17 9.89
C ASN A 301 11.57 10.08 10.00
N VAL A 302 10.99 8.92 9.71
CA VAL A 302 9.57 8.65 9.89
C VAL A 302 9.36 7.95 11.23
N LYS A 303 8.61 8.62 12.11
CA LYS A 303 8.34 8.21 13.50
C LYS A 303 7.58 6.87 13.54
N SER A 304 7.57 6.23 14.72
CA SER A 304 6.95 4.90 14.93
C SER A 304 5.46 4.82 14.55
N ASN A 305 4.79 5.97 14.47
CA ASN A 305 3.40 6.19 14.05
C ASN A 305 3.23 6.57 12.56
N SER A 306 4.24 6.33 11.72
CA SER A 306 4.25 6.67 10.28
C SER A 306 4.24 8.16 9.92
N THR A 307 4.34 9.09 10.87
CA THR A 307 4.44 10.53 10.57
C THR A 307 5.89 10.95 10.34
N ILE A 308 6.13 11.78 9.33
CA ILE A 308 7.43 12.44 9.08
C ILE A 308 7.79 13.30 10.31
N ASP A 309 9.08 13.37 10.67
CA ASP A 309 9.52 14.20 11.79
C ASP A 309 9.55 15.71 11.46
N PHE A 310 8.38 16.35 11.57
CA PHE A 310 8.25 17.80 11.44
C PHE A 310 8.99 18.61 12.50
N THR A 311 9.31 18.04 13.67
CA THR A 311 10.17 18.69 14.66
C THR A 311 11.57 18.89 14.06
N LYS A 312 12.11 17.85 13.43
CA LYS A 312 13.42 17.94 12.76
C LYS A 312 13.40 18.81 11.51
N ILE A 313 12.29 18.80 10.75
CA ILE A 313 12.12 19.72 9.62
C ILE A 313 12.17 21.18 10.08
N ARG A 314 11.48 21.55 11.17
CA ARG A 314 11.51 22.93 11.72
C ARG A 314 12.91 23.34 12.18
N GLU A 315 13.67 22.44 12.82
CA GLU A 315 15.09 22.68 13.15
C GLU A 315 15.93 22.95 11.89
N ASN A 316 15.78 22.12 10.85
CA ASN A 316 16.51 22.26 9.60
C ASN A 316 16.15 23.56 8.87
N ALA A 317 14.87 23.93 8.89
CA ALA A 317 14.32 25.10 8.24
C ALA A 317 14.84 26.43 8.82
N ASN A 318 15.32 26.44 10.07
CA ASN A 318 16.01 27.60 10.65
C ASN A 318 17.33 27.95 9.94
N ASN A 319 17.96 27.00 9.26
CA ASN A 319 19.20 27.22 8.50
C ASN A 319 18.96 27.82 7.11
N ILE A 320 17.70 28.02 6.71
CA ILE A 320 17.32 28.64 5.44
C ILE A 320 17.13 30.16 5.68
N PRO A 321 17.68 31.05 4.82
CA PRO A 321 17.46 32.50 4.91
C PRO A 321 15.97 32.85 4.88
N ILE A 322 15.54 33.82 5.70
CA ILE A 322 14.10 34.12 5.90
C ILE A 322 13.42 34.53 4.60
N GLU A 323 14.16 35.23 3.73
CA GLU A 323 13.76 35.70 2.41
C GLU A 323 13.51 34.56 1.42
N GLU A 324 14.19 33.42 1.58
CA GLU A 324 14.10 32.24 0.70
C GLU A 324 13.14 31.17 1.21
N ARG A 325 12.75 31.21 2.50
CA ARG A 325 11.95 30.14 3.14
C ARG A 325 10.64 29.86 2.42
N GLU A 326 9.88 30.88 2.06
CA GLU A 326 8.54 30.71 1.48
C GLU A 326 8.58 29.97 0.13
N SER A 327 9.46 30.39 -0.78
CA SER A 327 9.63 29.73 -2.08
C SER A 327 10.21 28.32 -1.92
N GLN A 328 11.28 28.16 -1.12
CA GLN A 328 11.92 26.87 -0.88
C GLN A 328 10.96 25.87 -0.21
N TYR A 329 10.16 26.29 0.78
CA TYR A 329 9.19 25.42 1.44
C TYR A 329 8.12 24.95 0.46
N ILE A 330 7.52 25.88 -0.31
CA ILE A 330 6.47 25.52 -1.27
C ILE A 330 7.04 24.56 -2.32
N GLU A 331 8.24 24.79 -2.84
CA GLU A 331 8.88 23.90 -3.82
C GLU A 331 9.21 22.53 -3.24
N ASP A 332 9.94 22.47 -2.13
CA ASP A 332 10.41 21.20 -1.56
C ASP A 332 9.26 20.37 -0.97
N PHE A 333 8.28 20.98 -0.30
CA PHE A 333 7.13 20.25 0.20
C PHE A 333 6.18 19.80 -0.91
N THR A 334 6.03 20.57 -2.00
CA THR A 334 5.31 20.08 -3.20
C THR A 334 6.01 18.84 -3.74
N ARG A 335 7.34 18.89 -3.94
CA ARG A 335 8.11 17.73 -4.41
C ARG A 335 7.99 16.51 -3.48
N ILE A 336 8.00 16.71 -2.17
CA ILE A 336 7.79 15.62 -1.20
C ILE A 336 6.35 15.09 -1.28
N LEU A 337 5.36 15.98 -1.43
CA LEU A 337 3.94 15.63 -1.53
C LEU A 337 3.68 14.79 -2.77
N ASP A 338 4.22 15.21 -3.93
CA ASP A 338 4.11 14.47 -5.19
C ASP A 338 4.69 13.07 -5.01
N VAL A 339 5.96 12.95 -4.59
CA VAL A 339 6.62 11.64 -4.44
C VAL A 339 5.89 10.74 -3.43
N VAL A 340 5.40 11.27 -2.30
CA VAL A 340 4.66 10.45 -1.31
C VAL A 340 3.29 10.04 -1.86
N THR A 341 2.55 10.95 -2.48
CA THR A 341 1.23 10.66 -3.09
C THR A 341 1.35 9.59 -4.16
N ASP A 342 2.34 9.73 -5.03
CA ASP A 342 2.56 8.87 -6.18
C ASP A 342 2.92 7.44 -5.76
N ASN A 343 3.78 7.28 -4.74
CA ASN A 343 4.11 5.97 -4.19
C ASN A 343 2.97 5.35 -3.36
N TYR A 344 2.12 6.17 -2.74
CA TYR A 344 0.92 5.71 -2.05
C TYR A 344 -0.14 5.21 -3.04
N GLY A 345 -0.45 5.98 -4.07
CA GLY A 345 -1.37 5.60 -5.15
C GLY A 345 -0.92 4.33 -5.88
N LYS A 346 0.36 4.22 -6.23
CA LYS A 346 0.93 3.02 -6.88
C LYS A 346 0.89 1.75 -6.02
N VAL A 347 0.74 1.87 -4.70
CA VAL A 347 0.71 0.71 -3.76
C VAL A 347 -0.71 0.35 -3.33
N MET A 348 -1.61 1.34 -3.25
CA MET A 348 -2.94 1.23 -2.62
C MET A 348 -4.12 1.55 -3.56
N GLY A 349 -3.87 2.11 -4.74
CA GLY A 349 -4.86 2.75 -5.61
C GLY A 349 -5.05 4.23 -5.25
N TYR A 350 -5.09 5.13 -6.24
CA TYR A 350 -5.24 6.57 -5.99
C TYR A 350 -6.62 6.92 -5.42
N GLY A 351 -7.71 6.48 -6.05
CA GLY A 351 -9.08 6.67 -5.53
C GLY A 351 -9.28 6.08 -4.13
N ALA A 352 -8.67 4.91 -3.88
CA ALA A 352 -8.64 4.26 -2.58
C ALA A 352 -7.92 5.07 -1.50
N PHE A 353 -6.74 5.63 -1.82
CA PHE A 353 -6.03 6.54 -0.93
C PHE A 353 -6.83 7.83 -0.69
N ARG A 354 -7.38 8.44 -1.75
CA ARG A 354 -8.19 9.66 -1.73
C ARG A 354 -9.40 9.54 -0.81
N GLY A 355 -10.15 8.44 -0.90
CA GLY A 355 -11.29 8.17 -0.02
C GLY A 355 -10.93 8.11 1.46
N MET A 356 -9.76 7.55 1.79
CA MET A 356 -9.31 7.30 3.17
C MET A 356 -8.76 8.54 3.90
N VAL A 357 -8.28 9.54 3.16
CA VAL A 357 -7.79 10.83 3.69
C VAL A 357 -8.84 11.95 3.61
N ARG A 358 -9.93 11.75 2.86
CA ARG A 358 -11.00 12.75 2.66
C ARG A 358 -11.56 13.36 3.97
N PRO A 359 -11.78 12.62 5.07
CA PRO A 359 -12.24 13.21 6.33
C PRO A 359 -11.24 14.21 6.92
N GLU A 360 -9.96 13.85 6.93
CA GLU A 360 -8.88 14.71 7.43
C GLU A 360 -8.64 15.92 6.51
N PHE A 361 -8.62 15.73 5.19
CA PHE A 361 -8.47 16.85 4.25
C PHE A 361 -9.64 17.84 4.36
N LYS A 362 -10.87 17.40 4.61
CA LYS A 362 -12.00 18.30 4.88
C LYS A 362 -11.76 19.22 6.09
N ILE A 363 -11.06 18.74 7.14
CA ILE A 363 -10.67 19.56 8.29
C ILE A 363 -9.63 20.60 7.85
N ILE A 364 -8.63 20.20 7.07
CA ILE A 364 -7.60 21.11 6.51
C ILE A 364 -8.25 22.18 5.62
N THR A 365 -9.14 21.80 4.69
CA THR A 365 -9.85 22.73 3.78
C THR A 365 -10.67 23.76 4.55
N ASN A 366 -11.38 23.34 5.61
CA ASN A 366 -12.17 24.23 6.47
C ASN A 366 -11.32 25.23 7.27
N SER A 367 -10.10 24.82 7.65
CA SER A 367 -9.21 25.61 8.51
C SER A 367 -8.22 26.50 7.73
N TYR A 368 -7.69 26.03 6.60
CA TYR A 368 -6.61 26.69 5.85
C TYR A 368 -6.94 26.95 4.37
N GLY A 369 -8.00 26.37 3.80
CA GLY A 369 -8.31 26.44 2.36
C GLY A 369 -8.22 27.84 1.71
N PRO A 370 -8.79 28.91 2.31
CA PRO A 370 -8.68 30.27 1.77
C PRO A 370 -7.24 30.79 1.70
N VAL A 371 -6.41 30.43 2.67
CA VAL A 371 -4.99 30.81 2.75
C VAL A 371 -4.17 29.99 1.76
N MET A 372 -4.40 28.68 1.68
CA MET A 372 -3.70 27.78 0.75
C MET A 372 -3.91 28.18 -0.71
N LYS A 373 -5.12 28.65 -1.08
CA LYS A 373 -5.42 29.20 -2.41
C LYS A 373 -4.68 30.52 -2.67
N LYS A 374 -4.64 31.44 -1.69
CA LYS A 374 -3.89 32.71 -1.80
C LYS A 374 -2.36 32.53 -1.87
N LEU A 375 -1.81 31.53 -1.17
CA LEU A 375 -0.38 31.18 -1.21
C LEU A 375 0.02 30.35 -2.45
N GLY A 376 -0.92 30.02 -3.35
CA GLY A 376 -0.65 29.22 -4.54
C GLY A 376 -0.23 27.77 -4.24
N ILE A 377 -0.54 27.25 -3.04
CA ILE A 377 -0.19 25.90 -2.62
C ILE A 377 -1.06 24.90 -3.39
N THR A 378 -2.38 25.06 -3.38
CA THR A 378 -3.32 24.12 -4.04
C THR A 378 -3.09 23.97 -5.54
N THR A 379 -2.60 25.02 -6.21
CA THR A 379 -2.33 25.02 -7.65
C THR A 379 -1.01 24.34 -8.04
N LYS A 380 -0.15 24.02 -7.06
CA LYS A 380 1.14 23.37 -7.28
C LYS A 380 1.15 21.90 -6.85
N MET A 381 0.22 21.47 -6.01
CA MET A 381 0.13 20.08 -5.53
C MET A 381 -0.14 19.07 -6.66
N HIS A 382 0.30 17.83 -6.44
CA HIS A 382 -0.19 16.64 -7.12
C HIS A 382 -1.73 16.67 -7.38
N PRO A 383 -2.21 16.38 -8.61
CA PRO A 383 -3.63 16.46 -8.97
C PRO A 383 -4.58 15.72 -8.01
N GLU A 384 -4.26 14.46 -7.68
CA GLU A 384 -5.01 13.63 -6.73
C GLU A 384 -5.18 14.26 -5.33
N MET A 385 -4.24 15.12 -4.91
CA MET A 385 -4.34 15.87 -3.65
C MET A 385 -5.06 17.20 -3.85
N ALA A 386 -4.95 17.83 -5.01
CA ALA A 386 -5.69 19.05 -5.35
C ALA A 386 -7.22 18.81 -5.34
N GLU A 387 -7.68 17.67 -5.86
CA GLU A 387 -9.11 17.25 -5.82
C GLU A 387 -9.70 17.18 -4.39
N LEU A 388 -8.87 17.03 -3.35
CA LEU A 388 -9.32 17.00 -1.96
C LEU A 388 -9.57 18.39 -1.36
N PHE A 389 -9.23 19.47 -2.09
CA PHE A 389 -9.41 20.87 -1.69
C PHE A 389 -10.47 21.63 -2.53
N GLU A 390 -11.20 20.89 -3.38
CA GLU A 390 -12.38 21.36 -4.12
C GLU A 390 -13.68 21.05 -3.36
#